data_AF-A0A103Y6B5-F1
#
_entry.id   AF-A0A103Y6B5-F1
#
_cell.length_a   1.000
_cell.length_b   1.000
_cell.length_c   1.000
_cell.angle_alpha   90.00
_cell.angle_beta   90.00
_cell.angle_gamma   90.00
#
_symmetry.space_group_name_H-M   'P 1'
#
loop_
_entity.id
_entity.type
_entity.pdbx_description
1 polymer ?
#
loop_
_entity_poly.entity_id
_entity_poly.type
_entity_poly.pdbx_seq_one_letter_code
_entity_poly.pdbx_strand_id
1 'polypeptide(L)'
;MPCLNLSTNVNLEGVDTSSILSEATSTVAKLIGKPEAPAAYGELVSIGGLNAEVNKKLSAAVADILSTKLSVPKSRFFLKFFDAKASFSYLLGVIGSIYKVFNIIQLMDNIIK
;
A
#
# COMPACT_ATOMS: atom_id res chain seq x y z
N MET A 1 -7.44 11.67 -6.31
CA MET A 1 -6.36 10.69 -6.20
C MET A 1 -6.92 9.33 -6.58
N PRO A 2 -7.10 9.06 -7.88
CA PRO A 2 -7.49 7.73 -8.31
C PRO A 2 -6.35 6.75 -8.02
N CYS A 3 -6.67 5.60 -7.45
CA CYS A 3 -5.75 4.49 -7.27
C CYS A 3 -6.35 3.30 -8.03
N LEU A 4 -5.60 2.75 -9.00
CA LEU A 4 -6.00 1.58 -9.76
C LEU A 4 -5.14 0.40 -9.27
N ASN A 5 -5.77 -0.54 -8.57
CA ASN A 5 -5.16 -1.82 -8.25
C ASN A 5 -5.68 -2.86 -9.25
N LEU A 6 -4.79 -3.43 -10.06
CA LEU A 6 -5.13 -4.39 -11.10
C LEU A 6 -4.44 -5.72 -10.80
N SER A 7 -5.21 -6.79 -10.72
CA SER A 7 -4.72 -8.16 -10.56
C SER A 7 -5.19 -8.99 -11.74
N THR A 8 -4.29 -9.81 -12.29
CA THR A 8 -4.57 -10.69 -13.42
C THR A 8 -3.93 -12.05 -13.16
N ASN A 9 -4.52 -13.09 -13.72
CA ASN A 9 -3.98 -14.45 -13.70
C ASN A 9 -3.06 -14.74 -14.91
N VAL A 10 -2.81 -13.75 -15.77
CA VAL A 10 -1.89 -13.85 -16.91
C VAL A 10 -0.44 -13.89 -16.42
N ASN A 11 0.39 -14.78 -16.98
CA ASN A 11 1.83 -14.78 -16.74
C ASN A 11 2.46 -13.52 -17.37
N LEU A 12 3.19 -12.75 -16.57
CA LEU A 12 3.83 -11.49 -16.98
C LEU A 12 5.29 -11.66 -17.43
N GLU A 13 5.81 -12.89 -17.49
CA GLU A 13 7.15 -13.16 -17.97
C GLU A 13 7.34 -12.68 -19.42
N GLY A 14 8.33 -11.82 -19.64
CA GLY A 14 8.59 -11.21 -20.95
C GLY A 14 7.62 -10.10 -21.35
N VAL A 15 6.66 -9.73 -20.50
CA VAL A 15 5.71 -8.63 -20.75
C VAL A 15 6.32 -7.31 -20.29
N ASP A 16 6.27 -6.28 -21.14
CA ASP A 16 6.61 -4.93 -20.75
C ASP A 16 5.48 -4.33 -19.89
N THR A 17 5.60 -4.50 -18.58
CA THR A 17 4.62 -3.98 -17.62
C THR A 17 4.61 -2.44 -17.57
N SER A 18 5.67 -1.76 -18.02
CA SER A 18 5.76 -0.31 -17.95
C SER A 18 4.81 0.38 -18.93
N SER A 19 4.71 -0.13 -20.17
CA SER A 19 3.78 0.39 -21.18
C SER A 19 2.33 0.20 -20.74
N ILE A 20 1.97 -1.00 -20.26
CA ILE A 20 0.63 -1.30 -19.73
C ILE A 20 0.26 -0.36 -18.58
N LEU A 21 1.18 -0.18 -17.62
CA LEU A 21 0.95 0.71 -16.48
C LEU A 21 0.76 2.16 -16.95
N SER A 22 1.61 2.64 -17.86
CA SER A 22 1.52 4.01 -18.38
C SER A 22 0.23 4.29 -19.14
N GLU A 23 -0.25 3.33 -19.94
CA GLU A 23 -1.49 3.47 -20.70
C GLU A 23 -2.71 3.42 -19.77
N ALA A 24 -2.68 2.54 -18.77
CA ALA A 24 -3.71 2.44 -17.76
C ALA A 24 -3.81 3.73 -16.92
N THR A 25 -2.68 4.28 -16.45
CA THR A 25 -2.68 5.52 -15.66
C THR A 25 -3.19 6.70 -16.48
N SER A 26 -2.75 6.82 -17.74
CA SER A 26 -3.19 7.89 -18.64
C SER A 26 -4.68 7.82 -18.96
N THR A 27 -5.18 6.61 -19.23
CA THR A 27 -6.60 6.38 -19.48
C THR A 27 -7.45 6.76 -18.27
N VAL A 28 -7.05 6.31 -17.08
CA VAL A 28 -7.73 6.65 -15.81
C VAL A 28 -7.71 8.17 -15.57
N ALA A 29 -6.57 8.82 -15.79
CA ALA A 29 -6.43 10.27 -15.62
C ALA A 29 -7.35 11.04 -16.56
N LYS A 30 -7.39 10.66 -17.84
CA LYS A 30 -8.22 11.29 -18.87
C LYS A 30 -9.71 11.11 -18.60
N LEU A 31 -10.15 9.89 -18.25
CA LEU A 31 -11.57 9.59 -18.01
C LEU A 31 -12.10 10.21 -16.71
N ILE A 32 -11.28 10.27 -15.66
CA ILE A 32 -11.67 10.83 -14.36
C ILE A 32 -11.46 12.35 -14.31
N GLY A 33 -10.73 12.93 -15.26
CA GLY A 33 -10.39 14.36 -15.27
C GLY A 33 -9.47 14.77 -14.13
N LYS A 34 -8.59 13.87 -13.67
CA LYS A 34 -7.65 14.13 -12.57
C LYS A 34 -6.20 13.93 -13.04
N PRO A 35 -5.27 14.82 -12.65
CA PRO A 35 -3.89 14.75 -13.15
C PRO A 35 -3.09 13.63 -12.49
N GLU A 36 -2.13 13.08 -13.25
CA GLU A 36 -1.15 12.04 -12.86
C GLU A 36 -0.07 12.53 -11.87
N ALA A 37 -0.32 13.64 -11.17
CA ALA A 37 0.65 14.16 -10.22
C ALA A 37 0.87 13.21 -9.02
N PRO A 38 2.07 13.22 -8.41
CA PRO A 38 2.43 12.34 -7.29
C PRO A 38 1.36 12.32 -6.19
N ALA A 39 1.02 11.12 -5.74
CA ALA A 39 0.01 10.90 -4.74
C ALA A 39 0.24 9.56 -4.04
N ALA A 40 -0.20 9.41 -2.80
CA ALA A 40 0.08 8.22 -2.00
C ALA A 40 -1.18 7.70 -1.31
N TYR A 41 -1.35 6.39 -1.31
CA TYR A 41 -2.40 5.69 -0.56
C TYR A 41 -1.74 4.70 0.40
N GLY A 42 -2.25 4.63 1.62
CA GLY A 42 -1.81 3.64 2.60
C GLY A 42 -3.00 3.06 3.36
N GLU A 43 -2.84 1.83 3.84
CA GLU A 43 -3.74 1.20 4.79
C GLU A 43 -2.96 0.84 6.05
N LEU A 44 -3.47 1.26 7.21
CA LEU A 44 -2.93 0.89 8.52
C LEU A 44 -3.97 0.05 9.24
N VAL A 45 -3.62 -1.22 9.45
CA VAL A 45 -4.43 -2.18 10.20
C VAL A 45 -3.76 -2.41 11.55
N SER A 46 -4.51 -2.27 12.63
CA SER A 46 -4.03 -2.54 13.99
C SER A 46 -5.11 -3.24 14.80
N ILE A 47 -4.72 -4.01 15.82
CA ILE A 47 -5.63 -4.55 16.82
C ILE A 47 -5.62 -3.60 18.01
N GLY A 48 -6.65 -2.77 18.13
CA GLY A 48 -6.68 -1.69 19.10
C GLY A 48 -5.62 -0.61 18.85
N GLY A 49 -5.62 0.41 19.71
CA GLY A 49 -4.67 1.53 19.66
C GLY A 49 -4.99 2.61 18.62
N LEU A 50 -5.96 2.38 17.74
CA LEU A 50 -6.43 3.40 16.80
C LEU A 50 -7.61 4.16 17.40
N ASN A 51 -7.50 5.48 17.37
CA ASN A 51 -8.54 6.40 17.80
C ASN A 51 -8.32 7.75 17.09
N ALA A 52 -9.23 8.71 17.28
CA ALA A 52 -9.17 9.99 16.59
C ALA A 52 -7.85 10.76 16.83
N GLU A 53 -7.33 10.74 18.07
CA GLU A 53 -6.09 11.45 18.42
C GLU A 53 -4.86 10.78 17.79
N VAL A 54 -4.74 9.45 17.96
CA VAL A 54 -3.63 8.67 17.42
C VAL A 54 -3.62 8.73 15.89
N ASN A 55 -4.79 8.60 15.24
CA ASN A 55 -4.90 8.67 13.78
C ASN A 55 -4.46 10.04 13.25
N LYS A 56 -4.72 11.12 13.98
CA LYS A 56 -4.25 12.47 13.62
C LYS A 56 -2.72 12.58 13.70
N LYS A 57 -2.11 12.06 14.77
CA LYS A 57 -0.64 12.03 14.93
C LYS A 57 0.03 11.18 13.85
N LEU A 58 -0.49 9.98 13.60
CA LEU A 58 -0.01 9.06 12.57
C LEU A 58 -0.13 9.69 11.18
N SER A 59 -1.29 10.29 10.85
CA SER A 59 -1.49 10.94 9.56
C SER A 59 -0.51 12.09 9.34
N ALA A 60 -0.26 12.92 10.36
CA ALA A 60 0.70 14.01 10.27
C ALA A 60 2.13 13.51 10.03
N ALA A 61 2.57 12.53 10.83
CA ALA A 61 3.91 11.95 10.69
C ALA A 61 4.13 11.30 9.31
N VAL A 62 3.13 10.54 8.82
CA VAL A 62 3.19 9.93 7.49
C VAL A 62 3.19 11.00 6.39
N ALA A 63 2.37 12.05 6.53
CA ALA A 63 2.38 13.17 5.58
C ALA A 63 3.76 13.84 5.49
N ASP A 64 4.44 14.02 6.63
CA ASP A 64 5.79 14.58 6.68
C ASP A 64 6.81 13.68 5.98
N ILE A 65 6.76 12.37 6.22
CA ILE A 65 7.64 11.40 5.55
C ILE A 65 7.41 11.43 4.03
N LEU A 66 6.16 11.36 3.58
CA LEU A 66 5.80 11.37 2.16
C LEU A 66 6.22 12.66 1.47
N SER A 67 6.04 13.80 2.14
CA SER A 67 6.43 15.10 1.62
C SER A 67 7.95 15.27 1.54
N THR A 68 8.69 14.80 2.54
CA THR A 68 10.15 15.02 2.62
C THR A 68 10.97 14.00 1.84
N LYS A 69 10.49 12.75 1.73
CA LYS A 69 11.25 11.65 1.11
C LYS A 69 10.81 11.34 -0.31
N LEU A 70 9.54 11.55 -0.64
CA LEU A 70 8.94 11.15 -1.92
C LEU A 70 8.36 12.33 -2.71
N SER A 71 8.51 13.57 -2.22
CA SER A 71 7.97 14.77 -2.84
C SER A 71 6.46 14.71 -3.12
N VAL A 72 5.71 13.93 -2.31
CA VAL A 72 4.24 13.83 -2.41
C VAL A 72 3.61 14.94 -1.55
N PRO A 73 2.78 15.83 -2.13
CA PRO A 73 2.13 16.87 -1.34
C PRO A 73 1.24 16.28 -0.23
N LYS A 74 1.25 16.88 0.96
CA LYS A 74 0.39 16.49 2.09
C LYS A 74 -1.12 16.55 1.76
N SER A 75 -1.51 17.30 0.74
CA SER A 75 -2.89 17.38 0.23
C SER A 75 -3.28 16.24 -0.72
N ARG A 76 -2.32 15.43 -1.16
CA ARG A 76 -2.48 14.33 -2.13
C ARG A 76 -2.08 12.98 -1.56
N PHE A 77 -2.38 12.74 -0.29
CA PHE A 77 -2.31 11.38 0.26
C PHE A 77 -3.58 11.02 1.03
N PHE A 78 -3.84 9.73 1.16
CA PHE A 78 -4.94 9.20 1.95
C PHE A 78 -4.45 7.98 2.72
N LEU A 79 -4.69 7.98 4.03
CA LEU A 79 -4.35 6.86 4.92
C LEU A 79 -5.64 6.31 5.50
N LYS A 80 -5.96 5.06 5.17
CA LYS A 80 -7.10 4.35 5.72
C LYS A 80 -6.68 3.65 7.01
N PHE A 81 -7.40 3.92 8.09
CA PHE A 81 -7.21 3.25 9.36
C PHE A 81 -8.27 2.17 9.54
N PHE A 82 -7.84 0.96 9.90
CA PHE A 82 -8.73 -0.15 10.23
C PHE A 82 -8.36 -0.71 11.60
N ASP A 83 -9.23 -0.44 12.58
CA ASP A 83 -9.14 -1.03 13.91
C ASP A 83 -9.79 -2.41 13.88
N ALA A 84 -8.96 -3.43 13.76
CA ALA A 84 -9.39 -4.81 13.76
C ALA A 84 -9.76 -5.22 15.19
N LYS A 85 -10.99 -5.72 15.38
CA LYS A 85 -11.36 -6.35 16.64
C LYS A 85 -10.52 -7.61 16.82
N ALA A 86 -9.87 -7.71 17.98
CA ALA A 86 -9.21 -8.94 18.42
C ALA A 86 -10.24 -10.07 18.36
N SER A 87 -10.08 -10.96 17.40
CA SER A 87 -10.90 -12.15 17.24
C SER A 87 -9.97 -13.32 16.95
N PHE A 88 -10.35 -14.49 17.43
CA PHE A 88 -9.55 -15.72 17.33
C PHE A 88 -9.13 -16.02 15.87
N SER A 89 -10.00 -15.71 14.91
CA SER A 89 -9.77 -15.81 13.47
C SER A 89 -8.69 -14.85 12.94
N TYR A 90 -8.57 -13.62 13.46
CA TYR A 90 -7.48 -12.70 13.08
C TYR A 90 -6.14 -13.13 13.66
N LEU A 91 -6.11 -13.71 14.87
CA LEU A 91 -4.87 -14.27 15.44
C LEU A 91 -4.31 -15.39 14.55
N LEU A 92 -5.18 -16.29 14.07
CA LEU A 92 -4.81 -17.35 13.11
C LEU A 92 -4.27 -16.78 11.79
N GLY A 93 -4.87 -15.70 11.28
CA GLY A 93 -4.38 -15.01 10.07
C GLY A 93 -3.01 -14.34 10.25
N VAL A 94 -2.75 -13.76 11.42
CA VAL A 94 -1.43 -13.18 11.76
C VAL A 94 -0.38 -14.29 11.87
N ILE A 95 -0.70 -15.42 12.51
CA ILE A 95 0.21 -16.58 12.57
C ILE A 95 0.50 -17.08 11.14
N GLY A 96 -0.52 -17.21 10.29
CA GLY A 96 -0.34 -17.60 8.88
C GLY A 96 0.50 -16.60 8.05
N SER A 97 0.36 -15.30 8.31
CA SER A 97 1.16 -14.27 7.65
C SER A 97 2.61 -14.23 8.14
N ILE A 98 2.83 -14.48 9.44
CA ILE A 98 4.18 -14.64 10.02
C ILE A 98 4.90 -15.82 9.38
N TYR A 99 4.24 -16.98 9.19
CA TYR A 99 4.84 -18.11 8.46
C TYR A 99 5.24 -17.74 7.02
N LYS A 100 4.45 -16.90 6.35
CA LYS A 100 4.74 -16.43 4.99
C LYS A 100 5.96 -15.48 4.95
N VAL A 101 6.06 -14.58 5.92
CA VAL A 101 7.22 -13.67 6.09
C VAL A 101 8.47 -14.45 6.47
N PHE A 102 8.36 -15.47 7.35
CA PHE A 102 9.47 -16.33 7.73
C PHE A 102 10.03 -17.09 6.52
N ASN A 103 9.16 -17.65 5.67
CA ASN A 103 9.57 -18.30 4.42
C ASN A 103 10.22 -17.32 3.43
N ILE A 104 9.76 -16.06 3.34
CA ILE A 104 10.38 -15.05 2.48
C ILE A 104 11.78 -14.68 3.00
N ILE A 105 11.96 -14.49 4.30
CA ILE A 105 13.27 -14.21 4.90
C ILE A 105 14.23 -15.38 4.66
N GLN A 106 13.76 -16.60 4.87
CA GLN A 106 14.57 -17.81 4.64
C GLN A 106 14.92 -18.03 3.16
N LEU A 107 14.06 -17.59 2.24
CA LEU A 107 14.35 -17.56 0.80
C LEU A 107 15.40 -16.50 0.46
N MET A 108 15.34 -15.32 1.09
CA MET A 108 16.33 -14.26 0.93
C MET A 108 17.70 -14.65 1.48
N ASP A 109 17.77 -15.35 2.62
CA ASP A 109 19.03 -15.85 3.20
C ASP A 109 19.71 -16.93 2.33
N ASN A 110 18.94 -17.69 1.54
CA ASN A 110 19.47 -18.66 0.58
C ASN A 110 19.94 -18.03 -0.74
N ILE A 111 19.47 -16.83 -1.08
CA ILE A 111 19.90 -16.10 -2.29
C ILE A 111 21.23 -15.36 -2.06
N ILE A 112 21.60 -15.11 -0.80
CA ILE A 112 22.81 -14.36 -0.41
C ILE A 112 24.02 -15.29 -0.11
N LYS A 113 23.89 -16.59 -0.34
CA LYS A 113 25.00 -17.57 -0.34
C LYS A 113 25.39 -17.96 -1.75
#